data_AF-A0A521LSQ1-F1
#
_entry.id   AF-A0A521LSQ1-F1
#
_cell.length_a   1.000
_cell.length_b   1.000
_cell.length_c   1.000
_cell.angle_alpha   90.00
_cell.angle_beta   90.00
_cell.angle_gamma   90.00
#
_symmetry.space_group_name_H-M   'P 1'
#
loop_
_entity.id
_entity.type
_entity.pdbx_description
1 polymer ?
#
loop_
_entity_poly.entity_id
_entity_poly.type
_entity_poly.pdbx_seq_one_letter_code
_entity_poly.pdbx_strand_id
1 'polypeptide(L)'
;MRILIHTSVRWLVACAGAVYGFILQTHAARLVLMALRLRHETPLPALLMAALFLLCLYGGWSSGRSVYSALLPASPTGIGAGLAATVAGLVVLELIAAFSIIAITAALQLAYDTGRHRVLAILLLVNAIALGMTGWQLSQVQAASLGSFILPLALAAALVALTIWFERAYLRPAYPGFRDFWADIVDARHFLNRAAHGE
;
A
#
# COMPACT_ATOMS: atom_id res chain seq x y z
N MET A 1 34.09 32.53 -11.56
CA MET A 1 33.17 32.16 -10.45
C MET A 1 31.71 31.97 -10.89
N ARG A 2 31.11 32.90 -11.66
CA ARG A 2 29.73 32.77 -12.19
C ARG A 2 29.46 31.52 -13.05
N ILE A 3 30.44 31.10 -13.86
CA ILE A 3 30.31 29.93 -14.77
C ILE A 3 30.21 28.61 -13.97
N LEU A 4 30.96 28.49 -12.87
CA LEU A 4 31.01 27.29 -12.04
C LEU A 4 29.69 27.08 -11.28
N ILE A 5 29.06 28.17 -10.80
CA ILE A 5 27.76 28.12 -10.12
C ILE A 5 26.65 27.69 -11.09
N HIS A 6 26.70 28.17 -12.34
CA HIS A 6 25.69 27.83 -13.35
C HIS A 6 25.73 26.35 -13.77
N THR A 7 26.92 25.76 -13.87
CA THR A 7 27.09 24.33 -14.15
C THR A 7 26.62 23.46 -13.00
N SER A 8 26.91 23.84 -11.75
CA SER A 8 26.46 23.12 -10.56
C SER A 8 24.93 23.13 -10.42
N VAL A 9 24.29 24.27 -10.68
CA VAL A 9 22.83 24.41 -10.63
C VAL A 9 22.16 23.60 -11.73
N ARG A 10 22.69 23.61 -12.96
CA ARG A 10 22.18 22.77 -14.06
C ARG A 10 22.30 21.28 -13.75
N TRP A 11 23.40 20.86 -13.14
CA TRP A 11 23.59 19.47 -12.69
C TRP A 11 22.62 19.09 -11.59
N LEU A 12 22.40 19.95 -10.60
CA LEU A 12 21.42 19.72 -9.54
C LEU A 12 20.00 19.62 -10.07
N VAL A 13 19.62 20.46 -11.04
CA VAL A 13 18.30 20.40 -11.69
C VAL A 13 18.16 19.13 -12.54
N ALA A 14 19.21 18.71 -13.26
CA ALA A 14 19.20 17.47 -14.03
C ALA A 14 19.12 16.23 -13.12
N CYS A 15 19.88 16.20 -12.02
CA CYS A 15 19.78 15.16 -11.01
C CYS A 15 18.41 15.15 -10.34
N ALA A 16 17.85 16.31 -10.00
CA ALA A 16 16.51 16.41 -9.44
C ALA A 16 15.44 15.92 -10.43
N GLY A 17 15.59 16.25 -11.72
CA GLY A 17 14.71 15.77 -12.79
C GLY A 17 14.81 14.27 -13.03
N ALA A 18 16.03 13.70 -12.99
CA ALA A 18 16.27 12.27 -13.12
C ALA A 18 15.75 11.49 -11.90
N VAL A 19 15.98 12.01 -10.69
CA VAL A 19 15.43 11.44 -9.45
C VAL A 19 13.91 11.54 -9.45
N TYR A 20 13.34 12.67 -9.89
CA TYR A 20 11.89 12.81 -10.04
C TYR A 20 11.30 11.83 -11.05
N GLY A 21 11.94 11.67 -12.21
CA GLY A 21 11.56 10.68 -13.22
C GLY A 21 11.69 9.23 -12.72
N PHE A 22 12.74 8.93 -11.96
CA PHE A 22 12.96 7.63 -11.33
C PHE A 22 11.90 7.35 -10.24
N ILE A 23 11.58 8.35 -9.41
CA ILE A 23 10.51 8.28 -8.42
C ILE A 23 9.17 8.02 -9.12
N LEU A 24 8.87 8.70 -10.22
CA LEU A 24 7.65 8.44 -11.02
C LEU A 24 7.60 7.04 -11.64
N GLN A 25 8.76 6.43 -11.88
CA GLN A 25 8.82 5.05 -12.36
C GLN A 25 8.58 4.02 -11.24
N THR A 26 8.74 4.38 -9.97
CA THR A 26 8.48 3.49 -8.84
C THR A 26 7.03 3.05 -8.76
N HIS A 27 6.83 1.79 -8.36
CA HIS A 27 5.51 1.21 -8.12
C HIS A 27 4.79 1.93 -6.98
N ALA A 28 5.52 2.39 -5.96
CA ALA A 28 4.98 3.20 -4.88
C ALA A 28 4.38 4.53 -5.37
N ALA A 29 5.07 5.24 -6.28
CA ALA A 29 4.53 6.48 -6.85
C ALA A 29 3.28 6.21 -7.70
N ARG A 30 3.26 5.11 -8.47
CA ARG A 30 2.06 4.71 -9.22
C ARG A 30 0.90 4.37 -8.29
N LEU A 31 1.15 3.66 -7.17
CA LEU A 31 0.15 3.38 -6.14
C LEU A 31 -0.45 4.66 -5.55
N VAL A 32 0.39 5.64 -5.22
CA VAL A 32 -0.06 6.94 -4.69
C VAL A 32 -0.86 7.72 -5.72
N LEU A 33 -0.38 7.81 -6.97
CA LEU A 33 -1.09 8.51 -8.04
C LEU A 33 -2.42 7.86 -8.37
N MET A 34 -2.46 6.53 -8.46
CA MET A 34 -3.69 5.80 -8.66
C MET A 34 -4.64 6.00 -7.47
N ALA A 35 -4.16 6.01 -6.21
CA ALA A 35 -5.00 6.21 -5.03
C ALA A 35 -5.61 7.63 -4.97
N LEU A 36 -4.82 8.64 -5.35
CA LEU A 36 -5.28 10.03 -5.43
C LEU A 36 -6.33 10.24 -6.51
N ARG A 37 -6.16 9.61 -7.68
CA ARG A 37 -7.12 9.70 -8.79
C ARG A 37 -8.40 8.88 -8.51
N LEU A 38 -8.29 7.70 -7.88
CA LEU A 38 -9.45 6.86 -7.54
C LEU A 38 -10.37 7.44 -6.46
N ARG A 39 -9.89 8.43 -5.69
CA ARG A 39 -10.65 8.98 -4.55
C ARG A 39 -12.02 9.54 -4.94
N HIS A 40 -12.17 9.99 -6.19
CA HIS A 40 -13.34 10.76 -6.59
C HIS A 40 -14.44 9.93 -7.27
N GLU A 41 -14.10 8.80 -7.90
CA GLU A 41 -15.04 8.00 -8.70
C GLU A 41 -15.46 6.70 -7.99
N THR A 42 -14.57 6.06 -7.21
CA THR A 42 -14.84 4.73 -6.62
C THR A 42 -14.22 4.57 -5.22
N PRO A 43 -14.97 4.75 -4.11
CA PRO A 43 -14.45 4.71 -2.74
C PRO A 43 -13.85 3.36 -2.32
N LEU A 44 -14.34 2.22 -2.85
CA LEU A 44 -13.87 0.89 -2.47
C LEU A 44 -12.41 0.64 -2.89
N PRO A 45 -12.06 0.72 -4.19
CA PRO A 45 -10.68 0.50 -4.61
C PRO A 45 -9.75 1.63 -4.13
N ALA A 46 -10.25 2.85 -3.89
CA ALA A 46 -9.45 3.91 -3.28
C ALA A 46 -9.02 3.56 -1.84
N LEU A 47 -9.96 3.05 -1.02
CA LEU A 47 -9.67 2.58 0.33
C LEU A 47 -8.72 1.38 0.32
N LEU A 48 -8.91 0.44 -0.62
CA LEU A 48 -8.10 -0.75 -0.74
C LEU A 48 -6.66 -0.41 -1.14
N MET A 49 -6.49 0.55 -2.05
CA MET A 49 -5.18 1.08 -2.43
C MET A 49 -4.52 1.90 -1.33
N ALA A 50 -5.27 2.70 -0.59
CA ALA A 50 -4.75 3.41 0.58
C ALA A 50 -4.26 2.43 1.65
N ALA A 51 -5.02 1.36 1.92
CA ALA A 51 -4.64 0.31 2.85
C ALA A 51 -3.37 -0.42 2.40
N LEU A 52 -3.27 -0.76 1.10
CA LEU A 52 -2.07 -1.40 0.55
C LEU A 52 -0.85 -0.47 0.58
N PHE A 53 -1.04 0.83 0.33
CA PHE A 53 0.03 1.80 0.47
C PHE A 53 0.53 1.91 1.91
N LEU A 54 -0.37 1.96 2.90
CA LEU A 54 0.01 1.92 4.32
C LEU A 54 0.75 0.63 4.68
N LEU A 55 0.35 -0.50 4.10
CA LEU A 55 1.03 -1.78 4.27
C LEU A 55 2.43 -1.78 3.65
N CYS A 56 2.62 -1.14 2.48
CA CYS A 56 3.93 -0.92 1.86
C CYS A 56 4.84 -0.08 2.77
N LEU A 57 4.33 1.03 3.31
CA LEU A 57 5.08 1.89 4.22
C LEU A 57 5.49 1.14 5.49
N TYR A 58 4.57 0.37 6.06
CA TYR A 58 4.86 -0.43 7.24
C TYR A 58 5.90 -1.51 6.96
N GLY A 59 5.76 -2.24 5.85
CA GLY A 59 6.71 -3.29 5.46
C GLY A 59 8.11 -2.72 5.25
N GLY A 60 8.23 -1.62 4.49
CA GLY A 60 9.52 -0.94 4.29
C GLY A 60 10.13 -0.44 5.60
N TRP A 61 9.34 0.20 6.47
CA TRP A 61 9.80 0.66 7.78
C TRP A 61 10.25 -0.48 8.69
N SER A 62 9.41 -1.52 8.82
CA SER A 62 9.67 -2.68 9.69
C SER A 62 10.94 -3.40 9.25
N SER A 63 11.07 -3.69 7.96
CA SER A 63 12.26 -4.35 7.40
C SER A 63 13.52 -3.50 7.54
N GLY A 64 13.44 -2.19 7.26
CA GLY A 64 14.57 -1.28 7.48
C GLY A 64 15.00 -1.25 8.95
N ARG A 65 14.05 -1.19 9.89
CA ARG A 65 14.33 -1.23 11.33
C ARG A 65 14.96 -2.56 11.76
N SER A 66 14.48 -3.70 11.25
CA SER A 66 15.05 -5.01 11.54
C SER A 66 16.51 -5.10 11.06
N VAL A 67 16.79 -4.69 9.82
CA VAL A 67 18.15 -4.66 9.27
C VAL A 67 19.07 -3.73 10.05
N TYR A 68 18.58 -2.54 10.42
CA TYR A 68 19.34 -1.60 11.25
C TYR A 68 19.72 -2.23 12.60
N SER A 69 18.74 -2.83 13.29
CA SER A 69 18.98 -3.45 14.60
C SER A 69 19.94 -4.64 14.54
N ALA A 70 19.93 -5.41 13.45
CA ALA A 70 20.82 -6.54 13.25
C ALA A 70 22.26 -6.11 12.93
N LEU A 71 22.44 -5.01 12.19
CA LEU A 71 23.76 -4.53 11.74
C LEU A 71 24.40 -3.51 12.69
N LEU A 72 23.63 -2.87 13.57
CA LEU A 72 24.15 -1.89 14.54
C LEU A 72 25.32 -2.42 15.38
N PRO A 73 25.30 -3.66 15.93
CA PRO A 73 26.41 -4.18 16.73
C PRO A 73 27.72 -4.33 15.95
N ALA A 74 27.63 -4.51 14.62
CA ALA A 74 28.78 -4.68 13.74
C ALA A 74 29.25 -3.38 13.06
N SER A 75 28.55 -2.26 13.28
CA SER A 75 28.81 -0.97 12.63
C SER A 75 29.15 0.10 13.68
N PRO A 76 30.44 0.28 14.04
CA PRO A 76 30.88 1.18 15.11
C PRO A 76 30.41 2.64 14.95
N THR A 77 30.28 3.10 13.71
CA THR A 77 29.83 4.46 13.37
C THR A 77 28.32 4.56 13.13
N GLY A 78 27.59 3.44 13.10
CA GLY A 78 26.17 3.38 12.72
C GLY A 78 25.84 3.72 11.26
N ILE A 79 26.77 4.31 10.50
CA ILE A 79 26.54 4.78 9.12
C ILE A 79 26.27 3.60 8.17
N GLY A 80 27.07 2.53 8.25
CA GLY A 80 26.91 1.36 7.41
C GLY A 80 25.58 0.65 7.64
N ALA A 81 25.20 0.48 8.91
CA ALA A 81 23.89 -0.07 9.29
C ALA A 81 22.73 0.82 8.82
N GLY A 82 22.89 2.14 8.89
CA GLY A 82 21.91 3.11 8.37
C GLY A 82 21.68 2.98 6.87
N LEU A 83 22.75 2.98 6.07
CA LEU A 83 22.66 2.83 4.62
C LEU A 83 22.01 1.49 4.24
N ALA A 84 22.47 0.38 4.81
CA ALA A 84 21.90 -0.94 4.55
C ALA A 84 20.41 -1.02 4.93
N ALA A 85 20.01 -0.43 6.05
CA ALA A 85 18.62 -0.34 6.49
C ALA A 85 17.74 0.47 5.52
N THR A 86 18.23 1.62 5.03
CA THR A 86 17.49 2.41 4.05
C THR A 86 17.28 1.67 2.73
N VAL A 87 18.32 1.01 2.22
CA VAL A 87 18.24 0.21 0.98
C VAL A 87 17.27 -0.96 1.17
N ALA A 88 17.39 -1.71 2.26
CA ALA A 88 16.49 -2.82 2.55
C ALA A 88 15.02 -2.36 2.67
N GLY A 89 14.78 -1.25 3.36
CA GLY A 89 13.44 -0.68 3.49
C GLY A 89 12.85 -0.25 2.15
N LEU A 90 13.64 0.42 1.29
CA LEU A 90 13.19 0.82 -0.05
C LEU A 90 12.92 -0.37 -0.97
N VAL A 91 13.77 -1.40 -0.95
CA VAL A 91 13.57 -2.62 -1.76
C VAL A 91 12.31 -3.35 -1.34
N VAL A 92 12.10 -3.52 -0.02
CA VAL A 92 10.89 -4.19 0.49
C VAL A 92 9.65 -3.36 0.17
N LEU A 93 9.71 -2.04 0.35
CA LEU A 93 8.61 -1.15 0.00
C LEU A 93 8.22 -1.30 -1.47
N GLU A 94 9.19 -1.33 -2.39
CA GLU A 94 8.90 -1.51 -3.82
C GLU A 94 8.41 -2.90 -4.19
N LEU A 95 8.93 -3.94 -3.55
CA LEU A 95 8.45 -5.29 -3.77
C LEU A 95 6.98 -5.43 -3.34
N ILE A 96 6.62 -4.87 -2.19
CA ILE A 96 5.24 -4.88 -1.69
C ILE A 96 4.35 -4.00 -2.58
N ALA A 97 4.84 -2.86 -3.06
CA ALA A 97 4.11 -1.99 -3.97
C ALA A 97 3.80 -2.69 -5.31
N ALA A 98 4.79 -3.34 -5.91
CA ALA A 98 4.63 -4.12 -7.13
C ALA A 98 3.63 -5.27 -6.93
N PHE A 99 3.78 -6.02 -5.83
CA PHE A 99 2.87 -7.11 -5.48
C PHE A 99 1.43 -6.60 -5.28
N SER A 100 1.27 -5.45 -4.62
CA SER A 100 -0.04 -4.84 -4.36
C SER A 100 -0.79 -4.50 -5.66
N ILE A 101 -0.09 -3.96 -6.67
CA ILE A 101 -0.68 -3.65 -7.98
C ILE A 101 -1.17 -4.94 -8.66
N ILE A 102 -0.36 -6.00 -8.63
CA ILE A 102 -0.74 -7.32 -9.18
C ILE A 102 -1.94 -7.87 -8.41
N ALA A 103 -1.91 -7.82 -7.08
CA ALA A 103 -2.97 -8.31 -6.21
C ALA A 103 -4.30 -7.58 -6.44
N ILE A 104 -4.29 -6.25 -6.61
CA ILE A 104 -5.50 -5.48 -6.94
C ILE A 104 -6.04 -5.88 -8.31
N THR A 105 -5.17 -6.02 -9.31
CA THR A 105 -5.57 -6.40 -10.67
C THR A 105 -6.21 -7.78 -10.68
N ALA A 106 -5.58 -8.74 -10.00
CA ALA A 106 -6.10 -10.10 -9.83
C ALA A 106 -7.41 -10.12 -9.03
N ALA A 107 -7.50 -9.32 -7.96
CA ALA A 107 -8.71 -9.21 -7.15
C ALA A 107 -9.88 -8.64 -7.94
N LEU A 108 -9.66 -7.64 -8.81
CA LEU A 108 -10.69 -7.09 -9.68
C LEU A 108 -11.13 -8.06 -10.77
N GLN A 109 -10.20 -8.83 -11.34
CA GLN A 109 -10.54 -9.92 -12.27
C GLN A 109 -11.39 -10.99 -11.57
N LEU A 110 -10.94 -11.46 -10.41
CA LEU A 110 -11.68 -12.43 -9.61
C LEU A 110 -13.05 -11.90 -9.20
N ALA A 111 -13.15 -10.62 -8.85
CA ALA A 111 -14.41 -9.99 -8.47
C ALA A 111 -15.39 -9.88 -9.64
N TYR A 112 -14.88 -9.62 -10.85
CA TYR A 112 -15.66 -9.64 -12.08
C TYR A 112 -16.21 -11.05 -12.38
N ASP A 113 -15.39 -12.08 -12.19
CA ASP A 113 -15.76 -13.46 -12.54
C ASP A 113 -16.65 -14.15 -11.48
N THR A 114 -16.51 -13.80 -10.20
CA THR A 114 -17.15 -14.54 -9.08
C THR A 114 -18.40 -13.88 -8.51
N GLY A 115 -18.59 -12.58 -8.73
CA GLY A 115 -19.75 -11.82 -8.26
C GLY A 115 -19.75 -11.46 -6.77
N ARG A 116 -20.67 -10.55 -6.39
CA ARG A 116 -20.70 -9.84 -5.08
C ARG A 116 -20.69 -10.73 -3.83
N HIS A 117 -21.35 -11.89 -3.86
CA HIS A 117 -21.45 -12.79 -2.69
C HIS A 117 -20.15 -13.56 -2.43
N ARG A 118 -19.42 -13.94 -3.48
CA ARG A 118 -18.14 -14.64 -3.35
C ARG A 118 -17.02 -13.69 -2.91
N VAL A 119 -17.07 -12.44 -3.35
CA VAL A 119 -16.14 -11.39 -2.92
C VAL A 119 -16.31 -11.08 -1.43
N LEU A 120 -17.54 -11.05 -0.91
CA LEU A 120 -17.75 -10.97 0.54
C LEU A 120 -17.09 -12.15 1.27
N ALA A 121 -17.27 -13.39 0.77
CA ALA A 121 -16.67 -14.57 1.40
C ALA A 121 -15.13 -14.48 1.43
N ILE A 122 -14.51 -13.98 0.37
CA ILE A 122 -13.05 -13.73 0.32
C ILE A 122 -12.66 -12.66 1.34
N LEU A 123 -13.37 -11.54 1.42
CA LEU A 123 -13.11 -10.48 2.42
C LEU A 123 -13.21 -11.01 3.85
N LEU A 124 -14.18 -11.88 4.13
CA LEU A 124 -14.33 -12.53 5.43
C LEU A 124 -13.17 -13.47 5.73
N LEU A 125 -12.70 -14.26 4.76
CA LEU A 125 -11.52 -15.12 4.92
C LEU A 125 -10.25 -14.29 5.19
N VAL A 126 -10.04 -13.20 4.45
CA VAL A 126 -8.89 -12.31 4.67
C VAL A 126 -8.97 -11.65 6.04
N ASN A 127 -10.16 -11.23 6.48
CA ASN A 127 -10.35 -10.73 7.85
C ASN A 127 -10.04 -11.80 8.91
N ALA A 128 -10.51 -13.03 8.72
CA ALA A 128 -10.27 -14.12 9.66
C ALA A 128 -8.76 -14.39 9.80
N ILE A 129 -8.03 -14.42 8.68
CA ILE A 129 -6.58 -14.59 8.66
C ILE A 129 -5.89 -13.39 9.33
N ALA A 130 -6.27 -12.16 8.97
CA ALA A 130 -5.67 -10.94 9.52
C ALA A 130 -5.85 -10.85 11.04
N LEU A 131 -7.07 -11.09 11.53
CA LEU A 131 -7.38 -11.12 12.96
C LEU A 131 -6.68 -12.28 13.68
N GLY A 132 -6.65 -13.47 13.07
CA GLY A 132 -5.94 -14.63 13.61
C GLY A 132 -4.45 -14.39 13.77
N MET A 133 -3.79 -13.84 12.73
CA MET A 133 -2.38 -13.47 12.79
C MET A 133 -2.12 -12.35 13.80
N THR A 134 -2.95 -11.32 13.82
CA THR A 134 -2.79 -10.20 14.77
C THR A 134 -2.95 -10.69 16.21
N GLY A 135 -3.95 -11.54 16.48
CA GLY A 135 -4.18 -12.15 17.78
C GLY A 135 -3.05 -13.09 18.22
N TRP A 136 -2.52 -13.89 17.29
CA TRP A 136 -1.36 -14.72 17.53
C TRP A 136 -0.11 -13.90 17.86
N GLN A 137 0.12 -12.81 17.14
CA GLN A 137 1.24 -11.93 17.44
C GLN A 137 1.05 -11.26 18.80
N LEU A 138 -0.16 -10.77 19.11
CA LEU A 138 -0.47 -10.14 20.39
C LEU A 138 -0.22 -11.09 21.58
N SER A 139 -0.44 -12.40 21.41
CA SER A 139 -0.23 -13.38 22.49
C SER A 139 1.25 -13.59 22.83
N GLN A 140 2.17 -13.19 21.94
CA GLN A 140 3.62 -13.30 22.15
C GLN A 140 4.26 -11.97 22.58
N VAL A 141 3.47 -10.91 22.73
CA VAL A 141 3.97 -9.54 22.91
C VAL A 141 4.08 -9.19 24.38
N GLN A 142 5.24 -8.67 24.76
CA GLN A 142 5.48 -8.13 26.10
C GLN A 142 4.80 -6.76 26.23
N ALA A 143 4.28 -6.44 27.42
CA ALA A 143 3.52 -5.21 27.67
C ALA A 143 4.26 -3.92 27.25
N ALA A 144 5.59 -3.90 27.39
CA ALA A 144 6.43 -2.77 26.97
C ALA A 144 6.49 -2.54 25.45
N SER A 145 6.04 -3.51 24.64
CA SER A 145 6.07 -3.48 23.17
C SER A 145 4.69 -3.31 22.52
N LEU A 146 3.64 -3.03 23.31
CA LEU A 146 2.29 -2.83 22.77
C LEU A 146 2.19 -1.65 21.79
N GLY A 147 3.06 -0.63 21.93
CA GLY A 147 3.09 0.52 21.02
C GLY A 147 3.37 0.15 19.56
N SER A 148 4.11 -0.93 19.28
CA SER A 148 4.37 -1.37 17.90
C SER A 148 3.18 -2.08 17.25
N PHE A 149 2.13 -2.41 18.02
CA PHE A 149 0.93 -3.10 17.53
C PHE A 149 -0.20 -2.16 17.11
N ILE A 150 -0.07 -0.86 17.35
CA ILE A 150 -1.09 0.13 16.98
C ILE A 150 -1.40 0.05 15.47
N LEU A 151 -0.37 -0.02 14.63
CA LEU A 151 -0.56 -0.03 13.18
C LEU A 151 -1.14 -1.36 12.65
N PRO A 152 -0.64 -2.55 13.03
CA PRO A 152 -1.29 -3.82 12.70
C PRO A 152 -2.76 -3.89 13.13
N LEU A 153 -3.06 -3.41 14.34
CA LEU A 153 -4.42 -3.40 14.87
C LEU A 153 -5.32 -2.43 14.09
N ALA A 154 -4.81 -1.24 13.75
CA ALA A 154 -5.52 -0.27 12.92
C ALA A 154 -5.79 -0.81 11.51
N LEU A 155 -4.84 -1.53 10.91
CA LEU A 155 -5.02 -2.20 9.62
C LEU A 155 -6.10 -3.30 9.69
N ALA A 156 -6.07 -4.15 10.73
CA ALA A 156 -7.09 -5.17 10.94
C ALA A 156 -8.49 -4.54 11.15
N ALA A 157 -8.58 -3.48 11.97
CA ALA A 157 -9.82 -2.75 12.18
C ALA A 157 -10.34 -2.09 10.89
N ALA A 158 -9.46 -1.52 10.09
CA ALA A 158 -9.81 -0.93 8.79
C ALA A 158 -10.35 -2.00 7.82
N LEU A 159 -9.77 -3.20 7.81
CA LEU A 159 -10.24 -4.31 6.97
C LEU A 159 -11.63 -4.82 7.39
N VAL A 160 -11.90 -4.87 8.69
CA VAL A 160 -13.24 -5.18 9.23
C VAL A 160 -14.22 -4.10 8.83
N ALA A 161 -13.88 -2.83 9.03
CA ALA A 161 -14.72 -1.69 8.64
C ALA A 161 -15.03 -1.70 7.14
N LEU A 162 -14.04 -2.00 6.29
CA LEU A 162 -14.21 -2.14 4.85
C LEU A 162 -15.19 -3.26 4.50
N THR A 163 -15.15 -4.38 5.22
CA THR A 163 -16.05 -5.53 4.98
C THR A 163 -17.48 -5.22 5.40
N ILE A 164 -17.66 -4.54 6.54
CA ILE A 164 -18.98 -4.06 6.98
C ILE A 164 -19.56 -3.05 5.97
N TRP A 165 -18.72 -2.13 5.49
CA TRP A 165 -19.12 -1.17 4.48
C TRP A 165 -19.48 -1.86 3.16
N PHE A 166 -18.69 -2.85 2.71
CA PHE A 166 -18.97 -3.65 1.52
C PHE A 166 -20.36 -4.31 1.59
N GLU A 167 -20.66 -4.95 2.72
CA GLU A 167 -21.95 -5.60 2.94
C GLU A 167 -23.11 -4.59 2.85
N ARG A 168 -22.94 -3.41 3.46
CA ARG A 168 -23.96 -2.36 3.43
C ARG A 168 -24.15 -1.75 2.04
N ALA A 169 -23.06 -1.46 1.33
CA ALA A 169 -23.09 -0.77 0.05
C ALA A 169 -23.52 -1.67 -1.12
N TYR A 170 -23.14 -2.95 -1.14
CA TYR A 170 -23.33 -3.81 -2.32
C TYR A 170 -24.31 -4.97 -2.13
N LEU A 171 -24.68 -5.31 -0.89
CA LEU A 171 -25.59 -6.44 -0.61
C LEU A 171 -26.96 -6.01 -0.08
N ARG A 172 -27.09 -4.78 0.44
CA ARG A 172 -28.34 -4.27 1.01
C ARG A 172 -28.96 -3.21 0.09
N PRO A 173 -29.88 -3.59 -0.82
CA PRO A 173 -30.53 -2.65 -1.75
C PRO A 173 -31.36 -1.56 -1.05
N ALA A 174 -31.79 -1.79 0.19
CA ALA A 174 -32.54 -0.81 0.99
C ALA A 174 -31.63 0.22 1.72
N TYR A 175 -30.31 0.10 1.61
CA TYR A 175 -29.39 1.01 2.31
C TYR A 175 -29.25 2.34 1.55
N PRO A 176 -29.35 3.50 2.22
CA PRO A 176 -29.08 4.79 1.57
C PRO A 176 -27.61 4.83 1.15
N GLY A 177 -27.36 4.78 -0.15
CA GLY A 177 -26.03 4.60 -0.73
C GLY A 177 -25.72 3.20 -1.26
N PHE A 178 -26.74 2.39 -1.57
CA PHE A 178 -26.58 1.17 -2.36
C PHE A 178 -25.91 1.49 -3.71
N ARG A 179 -24.88 0.71 -4.06
CA ARG A 179 -24.11 0.88 -5.29
C ARG A 179 -24.15 -0.41 -6.11
N ASP A 180 -24.13 -0.24 -7.43
CA ASP A 180 -24.02 -1.39 -8.31
C ASP A 180 -22.57 -1.88 -8.34
N PHE A 181 -22.37 -3.07 -7.78
CA PHE A 181 -21.08 -3.73 -7.69
C PHE A 181 -20.43 -3.94 -9.06
N TRP A 182 -21.23 -4.26 -10.06
CA TRP A 182 -20.70 -4.58 -11.39
C TRP A 182 -20.23 -3.32 -12.10
N ALA A 183 -21.01 -2.23 -12.03
CA ALA A 183 -20.62 -0.92 -12.55
C ALA A 183 -19.31 -0.42 -11.92
N ASP A 184 -19.20 -0.48 -10.59
CA ASP A 184 -17.99 -0.08 -9.87
C ASP A 184 -16.73 -0.90 -10.26
N ILE A 185 -16.87 -2.21 -10.53
CA ILE A 185 -15.74 -3.04 -10.99
C ILE A 185 -15.32 -2.68 -12.41
N VAL A 186 -16.29 -2.51 -13.31
CA VAL A 186 -16.01 -2.20 -14.72
C VAL A 186 -15.32 -0.83 -14.82
N ASP A 187 -15.81 0.16 -14.09
CA ASP A 187 -15.20 1.48 -14.02
C ASP A 187 -13.79 1.43 -13.43
N ALA A 188 -13.59 0.68 -12.34
CA ALA A 188 -12.27 0.49 -11.75
C ALA A 188 -11.28 -0.21 -12.70
N ARG A 189 -11.72 -1.23 -13.45
CA ARG A 189 -10.90 -1.92 -14.47
C ARG A 189 -10.56 -1.00 -15.63
N HIS A 190 -11.52 -0.22 -16.13
CA HIS A 190 -11.27 0.75 -17.18
C HIS A 190 -10.31 1.85 -16.73
N PHE A 191 -10.47 2.33 -15.49
CA PHE A 191 -9.53 3.28 -14.91
C PHE A 191 -8.11 2.69 -14.83
N LEU A 192 -7.94 1.49 -14.30
CA LEU A 192 -6.62 0.86 -14.18
C LEU A 192 -5.99 0.59 -15.54
N ASN A 193 -6.77 0.16 -16.53
CA ASN A 193 -6.29 -0.02 -17.88
C ASN A 193 -5.82 1.31 -18.48
N ARG A 194 -6.57 2.41 -18.35
CA ARG A 194 -6.12 3.74 -18.82
C ARG A 194 -4.87 4.23 -18.10
N ALA A 195 -4.84 4.11 -16.77
CA ALA A 195 -3.70 4.50 -15.95
C ALA A 195 -2.43 3.71 -16.28
N ALA A 196 -2.56 2.44 -16.69
CA ALA A 196 -1.42 1.63 -17.16
C ALA A 196 -0.84 2.13 -18.49
N HIS A 197 -1.64 2.81 -19.32
CA HIS A 197 -1.23 3.38 -20.61
C HIS A 197 -0.76 4.84 -20.51
N GLY A 198 -0.79 5.45 -19.31
CA GLY A 198 -0.28 6.80 -19.06
C GLY A 198 -1.27 7.93 -19.33
N GLU A 199 -2.56 7.62 -19.47
CA GLU A 199 -3.65 8.60 -19.59
C GLU A 199 -4.16 9.07 -18.22
#